data_AF-A0A2W6CHE7-F1
#
_entry.id   AF-A0A2W6CHE7-F1
#
_cell.length_a   1.000
_cell.length_b   1.000
_cell.length_c   1.000
_cell.angle_alpha   90.00
_cell.angle_beta   90.00
_cell.angle_gamma   90.00
#
_symmetry.space_group_name_H-M   'P 1'
#
loop_
_entity.id
_entity.type
_entity.pdbx_description
1 polymer ?
#
loop_
_entity_poly.entity_id
_entity_poly.type
_entity_poly.pdbx_seq_one_letter_code
_entity_poly.pdbx_strand_id
1 'polypeptide(L)'
;MRGRHGRSGEELVTASRGIRSGRRRALVVSAVIGVGLLLGACSTTSSAERDEVTSQYGTEYSTTGTGPMVAPTVPTTPSVPTDFGTIAGCRDSQPLSSPAPANQGCTRVFHLTAEQFTQQIANFPVKTAAVWGYNGSTPGPTLVSYAGERVQFVVTNHLPEPTTLHPHGLHQPNADDGVPAISQPAPIMPGQTYTYPAFTPGHVGSFAYHSHFSSAVEELRGLDGMWTVLPRTEHQSVHVDQDFVMTLQEFFFTTENELVKPFPPMTGDFDFFTINGKTGDASGGPITIEKGQRIRIRLYNASQDDHSMHLHGQDEVLVSKNGHANSSVRETTEDIGPGNFSEIIFIADNPGNWVFHCHFPHHTANMKT
;
A
#
# COMPACT_ATOMS: atom_id res chain seq x y z
N MET A 1 74.46 16.41 26.21
CA MET A 1 74.57 15.66 24.93
C MET A 1 73.38 16.08 24.07
N ARG A 2 73.59 17.04 23.15
CA ARG A 2 73.61 16.87 21.67
C ARG A 2 72.33 16.18 21.14
N GLY A 3 71.47 16.75 20.29
CA GLY A 3 71.42 18.06 19.63
C GLY A 3 70.73 17.97 18.26
N ARG A 4 70.02 19.07 17.88
CA ARG A 4 69.77 19.63 16.51
C ARG A 4 69.01 18.75 15.48
N HIS A 5 68.29 19.22 14.47
CA HIS A 5 67.82 20.49 13.83
C HIS A 5 66.81 20.00 12.74
N GLY A 6 65.88 20.73 12.13
CA GLY A 6 65.64 22.15 11.97
C GLY A 6 64.34 22.39 11.18
N ARG A 7 63.92 23.66 11.17
CA ARG A 7 62.70 24.26 10.57
C ARG A 7 62.85 24.56 9.07
N SER A 8 61.71 24.64 8.38
CA SER A 8 61.25 25.76 7.51
C SER A 8 59.83 25.39 7.02
N GLY A 9 58.75 26.16 7.16
CA GLY A 9 58.61 27.62 7.16
C GLY A 9 58.26 28.09 5.75
N GLU A 10 56.97 28.30 5.46
CA GLU A 10 56.47 29.49 4.77
C GLU A 10 54.93 29.56 4.78
N GLU A 11 54.46 30.77 5.05
CA GLU A 11 53.10 31.25 5.26
C GLU A 11 52.91 32.42 4.29
N LEU A 12 51.76 32.51 3.61
CA LEU A 12 51.22 33.74 2.97
C LEU A 12 49.78 33.42 2.51
N VAL A 13 48.69 33.79 3.21
CA VAL A 13 48.12 35.13 3.53
C VAL A 13 47.47 35.83 2.33
N THR A 14 46.13 35.70 2.30
CA THR A 14 45.06 36.65 1.94
C THR A 14 44.97 37.26 0.53
N ALA A 15 43.77 37.30 -0.05
CA ALA A 15 42.84 38.44 0.13
C ALA A 15 41.53 38.28 -0.67
N SER A 16 40.46 38.76 -0.04
CA SER A 16 39.12 38.96 -0.58
C SER A 16 39.04 40.07 -1.63
N ARG A 17 37.99 40.06 -2.46
CA ARG A 17 37.15 41.25 -2.75
C ARG A 17 35.94 40.88 -3.62
N GLY A 18 34.75 41.18 -3.12
CA GLY A 18 33.55 41.33 -3.94
C GLY A 18 33.44 42.74 -4.52
N ILE A 19 32.78 42.88 -5.67
CA ILE A 19 32.24 44.15 -6.20
C ILE A 19 30.89 43.86 -6.89
N ARG A 20 29.89 44.69 -6.55
CA ARG A 20 28.54 44.75 -7.14
C ARG A 20 28.46 45.71 -8.33
N SER A 21 27.34 45.57 -9.08
CA SER A 21 26.71 46.49 -10.06
C SER A 21 27.22 46.37 -11.50
N GLY A 22 26.41 46.45 -12.57
CA GLY A 22 24.98 46.62 -12.75
C GLY A 22 24.63 46.81 -14.24
N ARG A 23 23.40 46.42 -14.61
CA ARG A 23 22.57 46.84 -15.77
C ARG A 23 22.96 46.49 -17.24
N ARG A 24 22.04 45.69 -17.81
CA ARG A 24 21.32 45.81 -19.11
C ARG A 24 22.03 45.51 -20.43
N ARG A 25 21.50 44.49 -21.13
CA ARG A 25 20.98 44.48 -22.53
C ARG A 25 20.44 43.06 -22.80
N ALA A 26 19.13 42.83 -22.66
CA ALA A 26 18.14 42.84 -23.74
C ALA A 26 18.43 41.81 -24.84
N LEU A 27 17.67 40.70 -24.84
CA LEU A 27 17.46 39.89 -26.02
C LEU A 27 15.97 39.95 -26.38
N VAL A 28 15.74 40.41 -27.60
CA VAL A 28 14.48 40.77 -28.22
C VAL A 28 13.80 39.49 -28.70
N VAL A 29 12.56 39.23 -28.24
CA VAL A 29 11.66 38.30 -28.92
C VAL A 29 10.77 39.15 -29.82
N SER A 30 10.91 38.96 -31.13
CA SER A 30 10.13 39.66 -32.14
C SER A 30 8.66 39.25 -32.07
N ALA A 31 7.80 40.26 -31.91
CA ALA A 31 6.36 40.15 -32.11
C ALA A 31 6.06 40.13 -33.62
N VAL A 32 5.24 39.18 -34.06
CA VAL A 32 4.47 39.31 -35.30
C VAL A 32 3.08 39.78 -34.92
N ILE A 33 2.79 41.04 -35.26
CA ILE A 33 1.45 41.61 -35.23
C ILE A 33 0.76 41.20 -36.53
N GLY A 34 -0.30 40.40 -36.40
CA GLY A 34 -1.31 40.21 -37.43
C GLY A 34 -2.67 40.48 -36.80
N VAL A 35 -3.19 41.70 -36.99
CA VAL A 35 -4.54 42.09 -36.60
C VAL A 35 -5.52 41.51 -37.61
N GLY A 36 -6.44 40.67 -37.12
CA GLY A 36 -7.65 40.28 -37.81
C GLY A 36 -8.78 40.17 -36.80
N LEU A 37 -9.55 41.26 -36.64
CA LEU A 37 -10.81 41.24 -35.89
C LEU A 37 -11.82 40.33 -36.61
N LEU A 38 -12.27 39.28 -35.93
CA LEU A 38 -13.59 38.69 -36.12
C LEU A 38 -14.12 38.32 -34.73
N LEU A 39 -15.09 39.10 -34.28
CA LEU A 39 -15.87 38.86 -33.07
C LEU A 39 -16.70 37.59 -33.27
N GLY A 40 -16.25 36.48 -32.70
CA GLY A 40 -17.04 35.27 -32.50
C GLY A 40 -16.95 34.90 -31.02
N ALA A 41 -18.05 35.04 -30.29
CA ALA A 41 -18.15 34.62 -28.91
C ALA A 41 -18.01 33.09 -28.83
N CYS A 42 -16.80 32.59 -28.52
CA CYS A 42 -16.63 31.25 -27.98
C CYS A 42 -16.86 31.34 -26.47
N SER A 43 -18.06 30.94 -26.06
CA SER A 43 -18.39 30.59 -24.70
C SER A 43 -17.31 29.70 -24.10
N THR A 44 -16.82 30.08 -22.92
CA THR A 44 -15.94 29.31 -22.06
C THR A 44 -16.60 27.98 -21.68
N THR A 45 -16.19 26.86 -22.29
CA THR A 45 -16.60 25.50 -21.86
C THR A 45 -15.54 24.80 -21.01
N SER A 46 -14.40 25.42 -20.71
CA SER A 46 -13.31 24.75 -20.00
C SER A 46 -13.50 24.59 -18.48
N SER A 47 -14.59 25.12 -17.90
CA SER A 47 -14.97 24.83 -16.51
C SER A 47 -15.91 23.62 -16.46
N ALA A 48 -16.88 23.54 -17.38
CA ALA A 48 -17.86 22.45 -17.41
C ALA A 48 -17.21 21.06 -17.65
N GLU A 49 -16.23 20.93 -18.55
CA GLU A 49 -15.53 19.65 -18.76
C GLU A 49 -14.64 19.24 -17.57
N ARG A 50 -14.12 20.21 -16.80
CA ARG A 50 -13.38 19.89 -15.56
C ARG A 50 -14.34 19.50 -14.44
N ASP A 51 -15.45 20.22 -14.30
CA ASP A 51 -16.46 19.97 -13.28
C ASP A 51 -17.20 18.63 -13.51
N GLU A 52 -17.47 18.26 -14.77
CA GLU A 52 -18.11 16.99 -15.12
C GLU A 52 -17.20 15.77 -14.85
N VAL A 53 -15.89 15.90 -15.14
CA VAL A 53 -14.89 14.86 -14.87
C VAL A 53 -14.59 14.69 -13.37
N THR A 54 -14.51 15.78 -12.60
CA THR A 54 -14.37 15.72 -11.12
C THR A 54 -15.62 15.10 -10.47
N SER A 55 -16.80 15.26 -11.08
CA SER A 55 -18.04 14.64 -10.61
C SER A 55 -18.09 13.11 -10.82
N GLN A 56 -17.48 12.58 -11.90
CA GLN A 56 -17.53 11.16 -12.24
C GLN A 56 -16.66 10.27 -11.32
N TYR A 57 -15.56 10.82 -10.81
CA TYR A 57 -14.60 10.15 -9.92
C TYR A 57 -14.68 10.60 -8.45
N GLY A 58 -15.51 11.61 -8.16
CA GLY A 58 -15.97 12.00 -6.82
C GLY A 58 -14.85 12.34 -5.84
N THR A 59 -14.35 13.57 -5.83
CA THR A 59 -13.51 14.07 -4.71
C THR A 59 -14.29 14.79 -3.63
N GLU A 60 -15.60 14.97 -3.80
CA GLU A 60 -16.42 15.63 -2.79
C GLU A 60 -16.77 14.62 -1.68
N TYR A 61 -15.92 14.60 -0.65
CA TYR A 61 -16.32 14.15 0.68
C TYR A 61 -17.47 15.04 1.16
N SER A 62 -18.70 14.68 0.82
CA SER A 62 -19.87 15.40 1.31
C SER A 62 -20.09 15.05 2.78
N THR A 63 -19.64 15.93 3.66
CA THR A 63 -19.97 15.89 5.10
C THR A 63 -21.46 16.19 5.37
N THR A 64 -22.25 16.47 4.33
CA THR A 64 -23.65 16.94 4.42
C THR A 64 -24.63 16.13 3.56
N GLY A 65 -24.22 14.98 3.01
CA GLY A 65 -25.05 14.17 2.13
C GLY A 65 -26.38 13.75 2.78
N THR A 66 -27.51 14.24 2.24
CA THR A 66 -28.87 13.89 2.66
C THR A 66 -29.41 12.62 1.99
N GLY A 67 -28.56 11.86 1.31
CA GLY A 67 -28.93 10.59 0.67
C GLY A 67 -29.09 9.45 1.68
N PRO A 68 -29.68 8.31 1.29
CA PRO A 68 -29.78 7.14 2.16
C PRO A 68 -28.38 6.70 2.62
N MET A 69 -28.21 6.34 3.89
CA MET A 69 -26.92 5.84 4.39
C MET A 69 -26.69 4.44 3.82
N VAL A 70 -25.80 4.33 2.83
CA VAL A 70 -25.41 3.05 2.22
C VAL A 70 -24.17 2.50 2.95
N ALA A 71 -24.12 1.18 3.13
CA ALA A 71 -22.97 0.51 3.71
C ALA A 71 -21.81 0.51 2.71
N PRO A 72 -20.55 0.71 3.16
CA PRO A 72 -19.40 0.67 2.26
C PRO A 72 -19.23 -0.71 1.63
N THR A 73 -18.83 -0.70 0.35
CA THR A 73 -18.35 -1.90 -0.33
C THR A 73 -17.15 -2.49 0.43
N VAL A 74 -17.24 -3.78 0.76
CA VAL A 74 -16.19 -4.51 1.46
C VAL A 74 -15.07 -4.85 0.48
N PRO A 75 -13.80 -4.58 0.82
CA PRO A 75 -12.67 -4.96 -0.02
C PRO A 75 -12.52 -6.49 -0.10
N THR A 76 -12.20 -6.97 -1.30
CA THR A 76 -11.93 -8.37 -1.58
C THR A 76 -10.52 -8.53 -2.14
N THR A 77 -9.85 -9.61 -1.73
CA THR A 77 -8.49 -9.90 -2.17
C THR A 77 -8.53 -11.20 -2.96
N PRO A 78 -8.25 -11.19 -4.27
CA PRO A 78 -8.28 -12.41 -5.07
C PRO A 78 -7.43 -13.52 -4.43
N SER A 79 -8.04 -14.67 -4.19
CA SER A 79 -7.45 -15.86 -3.54
C SER A 79 -7.05 -15.73 -2.06
N VAL A 80 -7.36 -14.61 -1.39
CA VAL A 80 -7.02 -14.38 0.03
C VAL A 80 -8.32 -14.11 0.82
N PRO A 81 -8.51 -14.74 1.99
CA PRO A 81 -9.73 -14.53 2.78
C PRO A 81 -9.88 -13.10 3.30
N THR A 82 -11.12 -12.59 3.33
CA THR A 82 -11.47 -11.41 4.13
C THR A 82 -11.81 -11.85 5.55
N ASP A 83 -11.19 -11.24 6.56
CA ASP A 83 -11.48 -11.51 7.97
C ASP A 83 -12.09 -10.28 8.65
N PHE A 84 -13.28 -10.46 9.22
CA PHE A 84 -13.96 -9.45 10.03
C PHE A 84 -13.66 -9.61 11.52
N GLY A 85 -12.88 -10.61 11.92
CA GLY A 85 -12.62 -10.95 13.31
C GLY A 85 -13.87 -11.40 14.05
N THR A 86 -13.79 -11.36 15.38
CA THR A 86 -14.93 -11.60 16.27
C THR A 86 -15.28 -10.34 17.05
N ILE A 87 -16.44 -10.33 17.70
CA ILE A 87 -16.87 -9.20 18.53
C ILE A 87 -16.99 -9.66 19.99
N ALA A 88 -16.21 -9.06 20.87
CA ALA A 88 -16.21 -9.32 22.31
C ALA A 88 -16.81 -8.13 23.09
N GLY A 89 -17.47 -8.42 24.21
CA GLY A 89 -17.96 -7.39 25.15
C GLY A 89 -19.28 -6.72 24.78
N CYS A 90 -19.92 -7.07 23.66
CA CYS A 90 -21.22 -6.53 23.25
C CYS A 90 -22.42 -7.32 23.80
N ARG A 91 -23.56 -6.66 23.99
CA ARG A 91 -24.84 -7.29 24.36
C ARG A 91 -25.67 -7.73 23.15
N ASP A 92 -25.48 -7.10 22.00
CA ASP A 92 -26.27 -7.34 20.80
C ASP A 92 -25.48 -8.13 19.75
N SER A 93 -26.11 -9.12 19.11
CA SER A 93 -25.54 -9.85 17.98
C SER A 93 -25.86 -9.13 16.66
N GLN A 94 -24.86 -8.47 16.07
CA GLN A 94 -24.90 -7.94 14.71
C GLN A 94 -24.03 -8.79 13.79
N PRO A 95 -24.28 -8.81 12.46
CA PRO A 95 -23.35 -9.42 11.51
C PRO A 95 -21.95 -8.82 11.65
N LEU A 96 -20.91 -9.66 11.62
CA LEU A 96 -19.51 -9.22 11.75
C LEU A 96 -19.08 -8.25 10.64
N SER A 97 -19.69 -8.39 9.46
CA SER A 97 -19.52 -7.51 8.31
C SER A 97 -20.19 -6.15 8.47
N SER A 98 -20.89 -5.87 9.57
CA SER A 98 -21.46 -4.56 9.87
C SER A 98 -20.66 -3.84 10.96
N PRO A 99 -20.70 -2.49 11.01
CA PRO A 99 -20.04 -1.73 12.06
C PRO A 99 -20.59 -2.09 13.44
N ALA A 100 -19.72 -2.50 14.36
CA ALA A 100 -20.07 -2.72 15.76
C ALA A 100 -20.53 -1.40 16.41
N PRO A 101 -21.47 -1.42 17.37
CA PRO A 101 -21.94 -0.21 18.03
C PRO A 101 -20.80 0.56 18.68
N ALA A 102 -20.57 1.80 18.23
CA ALA A 102 -19.67 2.72 18.93
C ALA A 102 -20.24 2.98 20.34
N ASN A 103 -19.37 3.00 21.36
CA ASN A 103 -19.70 3.31 22.76
C ASN A 103 -20.35 2.22 23.62
N GLN A 104 -20.46 0.97 23.15
CA GLN A 104 -20.97 -0.14 23.97
C GLN A 104 -19.89 -0.99 24.67
N GLY A 105 -18.62 -0.56 24.65
CA GLY A 105 -17.51 -1.36 25.19
C GLY A 105 -17.13 -2.55 24.31
N CYS A 106 -17.69 -2.62 23.11
CA CYS A 106 -17.40 -3.60 22.07
C CYS A 106 -15.95 -3.52 21.60
N THR A 107 -15.31 -4.69 21.46
CA THR A 107 -13.97 -4.83 20.85
C THR A 107 -14.05 -5.84 19.71
N ARG A 108 -13.58 -5.44 18.52
CA ARG A 108 -13.31 -6.35 17.41
C ARG A 108 -11.96 -7.02 17.61
N VAL A 109 -11.95 -8.34 17.63
CA VAL A 109 -10.76 -9.15 17.93
C VAL A 109 -10.38 -9.96 16.71
N PHE A 110 -9.17 -9.73 16.21
CA PHE A 110 -8.57 -10.52 15.14
C PHE A 110 -7.66 -11.59 15.75
N HIS A 111 -7.89 -12.85 15.35
CA HIS A 111 -7.06 -13.98 15.77
C HIS A 111 -6.17 -14.38 14.61
N LEU A 112 -4.86 -14.16 14.77
CA LEU A 112 -3.87 -14.41 13.74
C LEU A 112 -2.90 -15.49 14.21
N THR A 113 -2.70 -16.51 13.39
CA THR A 113 -1.73 -17.57 13.62
C THR A 113 -0.61 -17.43 12.62
N ALA A 114 0.57 -17.03 13.08
CA ALA A 114 1.77 -16.99 12.24
C ALA A 114 2.27 -18.43 12.03
N GLU A 115 2.29 -18.91 10.80
CA GLU A 115 2.64 -20.30 10.49
C GLU A 115 3.33 -20.46 9.15
N GLN A 116 4.04 -21.57 9.00
CA GLN A 116 4.67 -21.97 7.75
C GLN A 116 3.77 -22.93 6.98
N PHE A 117 3.63 -22.70 5.68
CA PHE A 117 2.91 -23.60 4.77
C PHE A 117 3.55 -23.57 3.38
N THR A 118 3.11 -24.46 2.51
CA THR A 118 3.63 -24.58 1.15
C THR A 118 2.70 -23.86 0.18
N GLN A 119 3.24 -22.92 -0.60
CA GLN A 119 2.51 -22.20 -1.64
C GLN A 119 3.20 -22.33 -3.00
N GLN A 120 2.42 -22.55 -4.04
CA GLN A 120 2.90 -22.40 -5.41
C GLN A 120 2.90 -20.92 -5.78
N ILE A 121 4.09 -20.38 -6.08
CA ILE A 121 4.32 -18.98 -6.41
C ILE A 121 4.15 -18.74 -7.92
N ALA A 122 4.64 -19.67 -8.75
CA ALA A 122 4.59 -19.54 -10.21
C ALA A 122 4.20 -20.86 -10.91
N ASN A 123 3.56 -20.74 -12.09
CA ASN A 123 3.28 -21.88 -12.97
C ASN A 123 4.44 -22.11 -13.95
N PHE A 124 5.15 -21.06 -14.37
CA PHE A 124 6.30 -21.17 -15.27
C PHE A 124 7.45 -20.19 -14.94
N PRO A 125 8.68 -20.69 -14.65
CA PRO A 125 8.92 -22.08 -14.23
C PRO A 125 8.07 -22.40 -12.99
N VAL A 126 7.69 -23.67 -12.80
CA VAL A 126 6.97 -24.06 -11.58
C VAL A 126 7.86 -23.76 -10.39
N LYS A 127 7.40 -22.90 -9.48
CA LYS A 127 8.08 -22.57 -8.24
C LYS A 127 7.12 -22.72 -7.08
N THR A 128 7.54 -23.51 -6.10
CA THR A 128 6.81 -23.74 -4.86
C THR A 128 7.72 -23.39 -3.70
N ALA A 129 7.22 -22.66 -2.71
CA ALA A 129 8.00 -22.20 -1.58
C ALA A 129 7.35 -22.60 -0.26
N ALA A 130 8.19 -22.90 0.74
CA ALA A 130 7.79 -22.86 2.14
C ALA A 130 7.71 -21.38 2.57
N VAL A 131 6.51 -20.83 2.46
CA VAL A 131 6.19 -19.44 2.82
C VAL A 131 5.70 -19.37 4.26
N TRP A 132 5.80 -18.19 4.83
CA TRP A 132 5.20 -17.84 6.11
C TRP A 132 4.01 -16.93 5.86
N GLY A 133 3.02 -17.02 6.73
CA GLY A 133 1.83 -16.19 6.61
C GLY A 133 0.96 -16.32 7.84
N TYR A 134 -0.13 -15.57 7.82
CA TYR A 134 -1.12 -15.60 8.88
C TYR A 134 -2.31 -16.44 8.45
N ASN A 135 -2.79 -17.33 9.32
CA ASN A 135 -3.98 -18.17 9.09
C ASN A 135 -3.92 -18.95 7.76
N GLY A 136 -2.76 -19.52 7.44
CA GLY A 136 -2.53 -20.35 6.26
C GLY A 136 -2.56 -19.63 4.91
N SER A 137 -2.38 -18.30 4.88
CA SER A 137 -2.36 -17.50 3.65
C SER A 137 -1.18 -16.53 3.61
N THR A 138 -0.64 -16.29 2.41
CA THR A 138 0.30 -15.20 2.12
C THR A 138 -0.13 -14.47 0.83
N PRO A 139 -0.44 -13.16 0.91
CA PRO A 139 -0.52 -12.37 2.14
C PRO A 139 -1.58 -12.95 3.09
N GLY A 140 -1.49 -12.61 4.36
CA GLY A 140 -2.46 -12.97 5.38
C GLY A 140 -3.85 -12.40 5.06
N PRO A 141 -4.90 -12.82 5.81
CA PRO A 141 -6.26 -12.39 5.58
C PRO A 141 -6.40 -10.87 5.51
N THR A 142 -7.24 -10.39 4.60
CA THR A 142 -7.55 -8.96 4.56
C THR A 142 -8.47 -8.61 5.71
N LEU A 143 -7.93 -7.90 6.70
CA LEU A 143 -8.66 -7.52 7.90
C LEU A 143 -9.56 -6.34 7.59
N VAL A 144 -10.81 -6.39 8.07
CA VAL A 144 -11.77 -5.30 7.90
C VAL A 144 -12.33 -4.89 9.25
N SER A 145 -12.17 -3.61 9.57
CA SER A 145 -12.82 -2.95 10.70
C SER A 145 -13.48 -1.65 10.25
N TYR A 146 -14.18 -0.99 11.17
CA TYR A 146 -14.91 0.24 10.90
C TYR A 146 -14.45 1.39 11.78
N ALA A 147 -14.61 2.61 11.27
CA ALA A 147 -14.32 3.83 12.00
C ALA A 147 -14.99 3.86 13.38
N GLY A 148 -14.17 4.16 14.40
CA GLY A 148 -14.60 4.25 15.80
C GLY A 148 -14.70 2.91 16.54
N GLU A 149 -14.43 1.77 15.90
CA GLU A 149 -14.34 0.49 16.61
C GLU A 149 -13.06 0.39 17.45
N ARG A 150 -13.13 -0.26 18.61
CA ARG A 150 -11.94 -0.75 19.29
C ARG A 150 -11.51 -2.07 18.63
N VAL A 151 -10.24 -2.18 18.31
CA VAL A 151 -9.63 -3.34 17.65
C VAL A 151 -8.57 -3.93 18.58
N GLN A 152 -8.45 -5.25 18.56
CA GLN A 152 -7.46 -6.01 19.30
C GLN A 152 -6.90 -7.16 18.45
N PHE A 153 -5.61 -7.41 18.58
CA PHE A 153 -4.94 -8.54 17.96
C PHE A 153 -4.58 -9.61 19.00
N VAL A 154 -4.89 -10.86 18.68
CA VAL A 154 -4.45 -12.04 19.42
C VAL A 154 -3.63 -12.88 18.45
N VAL A 155 -2.32 -12.92 18.69
CA VAL A 155 -1.36 -13.52 17.76
C VAL A 155 -0.76 -14.78 18.37
N THR A 156 -0.89 -15.90 17.68
CA THR A 156 -0.30 -17.19 18.06
C THR A 156 0.88 -17.49 17.13
N ASN A 157 2.04 -17.79 17.69
CA ASN A 157 3.24 -18.08 16.93
C ASN A 157 3.43 -19.61 16.77
N HIS A 158 3.23 -20.12 15.55
CA HIS A 158 3.57 -21.49 15.15
C HIS A 158 4.84 -21.57 14.28
N LEU A 159 5.57 -20.45 14.12
CA LEU A 159 6.86 -20.41 13.43
C LEU A 159 7.97 -21.04 14.31
N PRO A 160 9.08 -21.48 13.69
CA PRO A 160 10.23 -21.98 14.43
C PRO A 160 11.05 -20.88 15.12
N GLU A 161 10.75 -19.61 14.89
CA GLU A 161 11.46 -18.46 15.46
C GLU A 161 10.51 -17.47 16.15
N PRO A 162 11.02 -16.59 17.04
CA PRO A 162 10.20 -15.54 17.64
C PRO A 162 9.63 -14.61 16.57
N THR A 163 8.46 -14.02 16.83
CA THR A 163 7.79 -13.08 15.91
C THR A 163 7.12 -11.96 16.69
N THR A 164 6.61 -10.94 15.99
CA THR A 164 5.68 -9.94 16.53
C THR A 164 4.60 -9.60 15.50
N LEU A 165 3.76 -8.62 15.80
CA LEU A 165 2.81 -8.02 14.87
C LEU A 165 2.85 -6.50 15.03
N HIS A 166 3.14 -5.79 13.96
CA HIS A 166 3.10 -4.34 13.84
C HIS A 166 1.95 -3.93 12.92
N PRO A 167 0.95 -3.18 13.40
CA PRO A 167 -0.03 -2.51 12.55
C PRO A 167 0.60 -1.31 11.84
N HIS A 168 0.88 -1.46 10.55
CA HIS A 168 1.62 -0.51 9.73
C HIS A 168 0.71 0.60 9.19
N GLY A 169 1.17 1.86 9.31
CA GLY A 169 0.57 3.02 8.66
C GLY A 169 -0.54 3.70 9.47
N LEU A 170 -0.88 3.16 10.64
CA LEU A 170 -1.88 3.72 11.54
C LEU A 170 -1.28 4.67 12.57
N HIS A 171 -2.16 5.47 13.16
CA HIS A 171 -1.87 6.16 14.42
C HIS A 171 -2.43 5.32 15.56
N GLN A 172 -1.58 4.46 16.14
CA GLN A 172 -1.85 3.64 17.32
C GLN A 172 -1.12 4.16 18.57
N PRO A 173 -1.56 3.79 19.79
CA PRO A 173 -0.77 3.99 20.99
C PRO A 173 0.54 3.19 20.91
N ASN A 174 1.60 3.70 21.56
CA ASN A 174 2.91 3.06 21.54
C ASN A 174 2.89 1.62 22.05
N ALA A 175 2.04 1.27 23.03
CA ALA A 175 1.97 -0.10 23.58
C ALA A 175 1.41 -1.15 22.58
N ASP A 176 0.82 -0.71 21.47
CA ASP A 176 0.16 -1.55 20.46
C ASP A 176 1.01 -1.69 19.18
N ASP A 177 2.23 -1.14 19.19
CA ASP A 177 3.07 -0.95 18.00
C ASP A 177 3.89 -2.20 17.62
N GLY A 178 4.09 -3.15 18.55
CA GLY A 178 4.63 -4.48 18.22
C GLY A 178 6.13 -4.58 17.94
N VAL A 179 6.91 -3.60 18.38
CA VAL A 179 8.37 -3.59 18.27
C VAL A 179 8.98 -4.12 19.56
N PRO A 180 9.64 -5.30 19.53
CA PRO A 180 10.17 -5.93 20.72
C PRO A 180 11.29 -5.07 21.33
N ALA A 181 11.33 -5.02 22.66
CA ALA A 181 12.19 -4.17 23.48
C ALA A 181 11.97 -2.64 23.36
N ILE A 182 10.98 -2.19 22.58
CA ILE A 182 10.58 -0.77 22.49
C ILE A 182 9.13 -0.59 22.96
N SER A 183 8.17 -1.14 22.22
CA SER A 183 6.74 -1.05 22.48
C SER A 183 6.15 -2.33 23.09
N GLN A 184 6.87 -3.43 22.95
CA GLN A 184 6.53 -4.74 23.50
C GLN A 184 7.70 -5.27 24.33
N PRO A 185 7.47 -5.83 25.54
CA PRO A 185 8.56 -6.22 26.44
C PRO A 185 9.44 -7.37 25.91
N ALA A 186 8.86 -8.30 25.15
CA ALA A 186 9.55 -9.44 24.57
C ALA A 186 8.80 -9.92 23.31
N PRO A 187 9.49 -10.52 22.32
CA PRO A 187 8.81 -11.12 21.16
C PRO A 187 7.92 -12.29 21.56
N ILE A 188 7.03 -12.69 20.66
CA ILE A 188 6.17 -13.87 20.83
C ILE A 188 7.02 -15.10 20.51
N MET A 189 7.41 -15.89 21.51
CA MET A 189 8.24 -17.07 21.29
C MET A 189 7.47 -18.19 20.57
N PRO A 190 8.15 -19.14 19.91
CA PRO A 190 7.50 -20.31 19.31
C PRO A 190 6.54 -21.03 20.28
N GLY A 191 5.32 -21.31 19.81
CA GLY A 191 4.24 -21.94 20.57
C GLY A 191 3.51 -21.02 21.55
N GLN A 192 3.87 -19.73 21.62
CA GLN A 192 3.19 -18.77 22.49
C GLN A 192 2.11 -17.97 21.77
N THR A 193 1.15 -17.51 22.55
CA THR A 193 0.13 -16.53 22.13
C THR A 193 0.35 -15.24 22.90
N TYR A 194 0.22 -14.10 22.20
CA TYR A 194 0.25 -12.78 22.79
C TYR A 194 -1.00 -12.00 22.39
N THR A 195 -1.60 -11.33 23.38
CA THR A 195 -2.75 -10.45 23.17
C THR A 195 -2.29 -9.01 23.30
N TYR A 196 -2.34 -8.26 22.20
CA TYR A 196 -2.05 -6.84 22.18
C TYR A 196 -3.16 -6.07 22.94
N PRO A 197 -2.85 -4.91 23.54
CA PRO A 197 -3.91 -4.04 24.04
C PRO A 197 -4.90 -3.64 22.94
N ALA A 198 -6.10 -3.22 23.35
CA ALA A 198 -7.15 -2.85 22.41
C ALA A 198 -7.20 -1.34 22.22
N PHE A 199 -7.10 -0.87 20.98
CA PHE A 199 -7.07 0.55 20.61
C PHE A 199 -8.11 0.89 19.53
N THR A 200 -8.39 2.18 19.34
CA THR A 200 -9.25 2.65 18.25
C THR A 200 -8.36 3.17 17.11
N PRO A 201 -8.50 2.67 15.87
CA PRO A 201 -7.73 3.19 14.73
C PRO A 201 -7.96 4.69 14.54
N GLY A 202 -6.88 5.43 14.25
CA GLY A 202 -6.93 6.89 14.20
C GLY A 202 -7.75 7.48 13.05
N HIS A 203 -7.86 6.78 11.92
CA HIS A 203 -8.60 7.23 10.74
C HIS A 203 -9.00 6.06 9.83
N VAL A 204 -9.88 6.33 8.86
CA VAL A 204 -10.26 5.40 7.79
C VAL A 204 -9.16 5.31 6.73
N GLY A 205 -9.06 4.17 6.04
CA GLY A 205 -8.10 3.98 4.96
C GLY A 205 -7.61 2.55 4.83
N SER A 206 -6.64 2.35 3.93
CA SER A 206 -5.87 1.13 3.78
C SER A 206 -4.55 1.17 4.54
N PHE A 207 -4.29 0.10 5.25
CA PHE A 207 -3.13 -0.13 6.11
C PHE A 207 -2.63 -1.56 5.91
N ALA A 208 -1.56 -1.92 6.62
CA ALA A 208 -1.07 -3.29 6.64
C ALA A 208 -0.82 -3.76 8.08
N TYR A 209 -0.48 -5.02 8.19
CA TYR A 209 0.11 -5.60 9.38
C TYR A 209 1.20 -6.58 8.95
N HIS A 210 2.31 -6.59 9.68
CA HIS A 210 3.45 -7.47 9.40
C HIS A 210 4.27 -7.68 10.67
N SER A 211 5.21 -8.62 10.65
CA SER A 211 6.12 -8.79 11.80
C SER A 211 7.15 -7.67 11.91
N HIS A 212 7.61 -7.40 13.13
CA HIS A 212 8.67 -6.44 13.42
C HIS A 212 9.80 -7.07 14.29
N PHE A 213 9.93 -8.39 14.28
CA PHE A 213 11.05 -9.08 14.93
C PHE A 213 12.24 -9.24 13.98
N SER A 214 12.14 -10.16 13.02
CA SER A 214 13.14 -10.35 11.98
C SER A 214 12.55 -9.96 10.63
N SER A 215 12.14 -8.68 10.50
CA SER A 215 11.36 -8.14 9.37
C SER A 215 11.86 -8.60 8.00
N ALA A 216 13.15 -8.49 7.73
CA ALA A 216 13.70 -8.94 6.44
C ALA A 216 13.49 -10.45 6.18
N VAL A 217 13.46 -11.30 7.21
CA VAL A 217 13.21 -12.74 7.05
C VAL A 217 11.72 -12.99 6.91
N GLU A 218 10.95 -12.43 7.84
CA GLU A 218 9.57 -12.76 8.07
C GLU A 218 8.68 -12.18 6.96
N GLU A 219 8.88 -10.92 6.60
CA GLU A 219 8.12 -10.23 5.55
C GLU A 219 8.45 -10.79 4.17
N LEU A 220 9.74 -11.02 3.84
CA LEU A 220 10.14 -11.64 2.57
C LEU A 220 9.73 -13.11 2.42
N ARG A 221 9.32 -13.76 3.51
CA ARG A 221 8.68 -15.08 3.46
C ARG A 221 7.17 -15.00 3.32
N GLY A 222 6.60 -13.80 3.36
CA GLY A 222 5.18 -13.54 3.17
C GLY A 222 4.38 -13.26 4.44
N LEU A 223 5.05 -12.98 5.57
CA LEU A 223 4.40 -12.71 6.87
C LEU A 223 3.91 -11.26 6.97
N ASP A 224 3.01 -10.91 6.05
CA ASP A 224 2.37 -9.60 5.92
C ASP A 224 0.87 -9.78 5.58
N GLY A 225 0.10 -8.71 5.63
CA GLY A 225 -1.30 -8.68 5.17
C GLY A 225 -1.88 -7.27 5.21
N MET A 226 -3.01 -7.07 4.52
CA MET A 226 -3.67 -5.77 4.50
C MET A 226 -4.77 -5.65 5.56
N TRP A 227 -4.90 -4.46 6.12
CA TRP A 227 -5.99 -4.07 7.02
C TRP A 227 -6.67 -2.82 6.48
N THR A 228 -7.98 -2.90 6.23
CA THR A 228 -8.79 -1.75 5.82
C THR A 228 -9.71 -1.30 6.95
N VAL A 229 -9.64 -0.01 7.30
CA VAL A 229 -10.59 0.65 8.21
C VAL A 229 -11.61 1.40 7.37
N LEU A 230 -12.82 0.85 7.25
CA LEU A 230 -13.90 1.43 6.46
C LEU A 230 -14.64 2.54 7.22
N PRO A 231 -15.20 3.55 6.54
CA PRO A 231 -16.16 4.45 7.16
C PRO A 231 -17.40 3.67 7.62
N ARG A 232 -18.16 4.20 8.57
CA ARG A 232 -19.41 3.53 9.00
C ARG A 232 -20.51 3.58 7.93
N THR A 233 -20.42 4.56 7.03
CA THR A 233 -21.40 4.83 5.97
C THR A 233 -20.71 5.46 4.76
N GLU A 234 -21.16 5.12 3.54
CA GLU A 234 -20.54 5.57 2.30
C GLU A 234 -20.56 7.07 2.03
N HIS A 235 -21.40 7.88 2.68
CA HIS A 235 -21.36 9.36 2.48
C HIS A 235 -19.98 9.97 2.77
N GLN A 236 -19.11 9.23 3.45
CA GLN A 236 -17.75 9.60 3.79
C GLN A 236 -16.69 9.01 2.84
N SER A 237 -17.08 8.39 1.72
CA SER A 237 -16.17 7.82 0.72
C SER A 237 -16.78 7.79 -0.69
N VAL A 238 -15.95 7.72 -1.72
CA VAL A 238 -16.43 7.46 -3.09
C VAL A 238 -17.10 6.09 -3.13
N HIS A 239 -18.36 6.03 -3.58
CA HIS A 239 -19.09 4.79 -3.81
C HIS A 239 -18.44 3.99 -4.94
N VAL A 240 -18.15 2.72 -4.71
CA VAL A 240 -17.54 1.82 -5.70
C VAL A 240 -18.34 0.52 -5.77
N ASP A 241 -18.47 -0.03 -6.97
CA ASP A 241 -19.20 -1.27 -7.21
C ASP A 241 -18.39 -2.50 -6.81
N GLN A 242 -17.06 -2.45 -7.01
CA GLN A 242 -16.12 -3.46 -6.55
C GLN A 242 -14.88 -2.79 -5.94
N ASP A 243 -14.38 -3.37 -4.86
CA ASP A 243 -13.20 -2.90 -4.12
C ASP A 243 -12.22 -4.07 -3.99
N PHE A 244 -11.06 -3.95 -4.64
CA PHE A 244 -10.03 -4.99 -4.70
C PHE A 244 -8.81 -4.59 -3.88
N VAL A 245 -8.23 -5.56 -3.21
CA VAL A 245 -6.95 -5.44 -2.50
C VAL A 245 -5.90 -6.27 -3.23
N MET A 246 -4.72 -5.66 -3.39
CA MET A 246 -3.57 -6.24 -4.08
C MET A 246 -2.30 -5.92 -3.30
N THR A 247 -1.71 -6.93 -2.69
CA THR A 247 -0.39 -6.85 -2.06
C THR A 247 0.68 -7.20 -3.09
N LEU A 248 1.63 -6.30 -3.29
CA LEU A 248 2.82 -6.51 -4.10
C LEU A 248 3.89 -7.14 -3.22
N GLN A 249 4.33 -8.35 -3.55
CA GLN A 249 5.38 -9.05 -2.81
C GLN A 249 6.43 -9.55 -3.81
N GLU A 250 7.62 -9.85 -3.30
CA GLU A 250 8.69 -10.48 -4.06
C GLU A 250 9.21 -11.71 -3.29
N PHE A 251 9.57 -12.76 -4.03
CA PHE A 251 10.12 -13.97 -3.45
C PHE A 251 11.46 -14.31 -4.10
N PHE A 252 12.48 -14.45 -3.26
CA PHE A 252 13.83 -14.82 -3.65
C PHE A 252 14.05 -16.31 -3.46
N PHE A 253 14.48 -17.01 -4.52
CA PHE A 253 14.76 -18.45 -4.47
C PHE A 253 16.28 -18.72 -4.56
N THR A 254 16.86 -19.43 -3.58
CA THR A 254 18.28 -19.87 -3.63
C THR A 254 18.48 -21.07 -4.55
N THR A 255 17.49 -21.95 -4.61
CA THR A 255 17.43 -23.18 -5.43
C THR A 255 15.99 -23.40 -5.89
N GLU A 256 15.67 -24.52 -6.55
CA GLU A 256 14.35 -24.76 -7.17
C GLU A 256 13.14 -24.43 -6.28
N ASN A 257 13.21 -24.60 -4.95
CA ASN A 257 12.08 -24.41 -4.03
C ASN A 257 12.45 -23.87 -2.63
N GLU A 258 13.64 -23.30 -2.44
CA GLU A 258 14.09 -22.78 -1.14
C GLU A 258 14.17 -21.25 -1.17
N LEU A 259 13.47 -20.58 -0.24
CA LEU A 259 13.53 -19.13 -0.11
C LEU A 259 14.83 -18.68 0.56
N VAL A 260 15.39 -17.55 0.10
CA VAL A 260 16.57 -16.93 0.70
C VAL A 260 16.30 -16.57 2.18
N LYS A 261 17.25 -16.89 3.06
CA LYS A 261 17.38 -16.24 4.39
C LYS A 261 18.02 -14.87 4.13
N PRO A 262 17.47 -13.76 4.64
CA PRO A 262 17.67 -12.42 4.10
C PRO A 262 19.10 -11.94 4.29
N PHE A 263 19.88 -12.16 3.27
CA PHE A 263 20.52 -11.09 2.54
C PHE A 263 20.22 -11.43 1.07
N PRO A 264 19.66 -10.54 0.24
CA PRO A 264 19.80 -10.74 -1.19
C PRO A 264 21.31 -10.83 -1.38
N PRO A 265 21.85 -11.97 -1.85
CA PRO A 265 23.22 -11.93 -2.28
C PRO A 265 23.25 -10.84 -3.37
N MET A 266 24.27 -9.98 -3.37
CA MET A 266 24.51 -9.05 -4.48
C MET A 266 24.88 -9.85 -5.75
N THR A 267 24.11 -10.89 -6.10
CA THR A 267 24.33 -11.79 -7.22
C THR A 267 23.74 -11.22 -8.49
N GLY A 268 22.77 -10.30 -8.40
CA GLY A 268 22.08 -9.75 -9.55
C GLY A 268 21.11 -10.74 -10.19
N ASP A 269 20.64 -11.73 -9.44
CA ASP A 269 19.56 -12.63 -9.85
C ASP A 269 18.21 -11.90 -9.74
N PHE A 270 17.25 -12.28 -10.59
CA PHE A 270 15.92 -11.66 -10.63
C PHE A 270 14.93 -12.38 -9.71
N ASP A 271 13.98 -11.60 -9.18
CA ASP A 271 13.01 -12.07 -8.19
C ASP A 271 11.71 -12.54 -8.82
N PHE A 272 10.96 -13.34 -8.06
CA PHE A 272 9.58 -13.66 -8.40
C PHE A 272 8.67 -12.59 -7.80
N PHE A 273 8.32 -11.60 -8.61
CA PHE A 273 7.36 -10.57 -8.24
C PHE A 273 5.93 -11.07 -8.37
N THR A 274 5.13 -10.73 -7.38
CA THR A 274 3.80 -11.31 -7.21
C THR A 274 2.77 -10.27 -6.82
N ILE A 275 1.52 -10.58 -7.16
CA ILE A 275 0.35 -9.93 -6.59
C ILE A 275 -0.37 -11.00 -5.77
N ASN A 276 -0.60 -10.71 -4.49
CA ASN A 276 -1.23 -11.62 -3.55
C ASN A 276 -0.53 -13.00 -3.49
N GLY A 277 0.80 -12.98 -3.38
CA GLY A 277 1.62 -14.18 -3.20
C GLY A 277 1.81 -15.05 -4.45
N LYS A 278 1.31 -14.64 -5.62
CA LYS A 278 1.43 -15.39 -6.88
C LYS A 278 1.85 -14.52 -8.07
N THR A 279 2.60 -15.11 -8.99
CA THR A 279 2.92 -14.49 -10.28
C THR A 279 1.67 -14.42 -11.16
N GLY A 280 1.69 -13.57 -12.19
CA GLY A 280 0.54 -13.35 -13.07
C GLY A 280 -0.01 -14.63 -13.72
N ASP A 281 0.86 -15.60 -14.05
CA ASP A 281 0.49 -16.90 -14.59
C ASP A 281 -0.11 -17.87 -13.56
N ALA A 282 0.11 -17.63 -12.25
CA ALA A 282 -0.39 -18.44 -11.13
C ALA A 282 -1.57 -17.80 -10.37
N SER A 283 -1.95 -16.56 -10.70
CA SER A 283 -2.97 -15.75 -10.00
C SER A 283 -4.40 -16.31 -10.04
N GLY A 284 -4.67 -17.33 -10.86
CA GLY A 284 -5.98 -17.98 -10.95
C GLY A 284 -6.88 -17.47 -12.08
N GLY A 285 -6.38 -16.55 -12.92
CA GLY A 285 -7.07 -16.06 -14.11
C GLY A 285 -7.51 -14.60 -14.00
N PRO A 286 -8.24 -14.08 -15.01
CA PRO A 286 -8.64 -12.67 -15.05
C PRO A 286 -9.71 -12.34 -14.01
N ILE A 287 -9.64 -11.13 -13.47
CA ILE A 287 -10.72 -10.53 -12.69
C ILE A 287 -11.80 -10.04 -13.66
N THR A 288 -13.05 -10.45 -13.46
CA THR A 288 -14.17 -10.04 -14.30
C THR A 288 -14.92 -8.88 -13.66
N ILE A 289 -15.07 -7.80 -14.41
CA ILE A 289 -15.83 -6.60 -14.05
C ILE A 289 -16.82 -6.28 -15.16
N GLU A 290 -17.91 -5.59 -14.83
CA GLU A 290 -18.96 -5.21 -15.78
C GLU A 290 -18.77 -3.76 -16.28
N LYS A 291 -19.22 -3.51 -17.51
CA LYS A 291 -19.15 -2.17 -18.09
C LYS A 291 -19.94 -1.17 -17.23
N GLY A 292 -19.29 -0.05 -16.89
CA GLY A 292 -19.88 1.04 -16.12
C GLY A 292 -19.67 0.93 -14.61
N GLN A 293 -19.12 -0.19 -14.12
CA GLN A 293 -18.74 -0.31 -12.72
C GLN A 293 -17.60 0.65 -12.38
N ARG A 294 -17.70 1.32 -11.23
CA ARG A 294 -16.60 2.01 -10.58
C ARG A 294 -15.82 1.02 -9.72
N ILE A 295 -14.55 0.86 -10.04
CA ILE A 295 -13.67 -0.10 -9.40
C ILE A 295 -12.64 0.64 -8.55
N ARG A 296 -12.42 0.19 -7.32
CA ARG A 296 -11.26 0.58 -6.50
C ARG A 296 -10.24 -0.55 -6.49
N ILE A 297 -8.96 -0.20 -6.62
CA ILE A 297 -7.84 -1.09 -6.31
C ILE A 297 -7.03 -0.44 -5.19
N ARG A 298 -6.84 -1.19 -4.11
CA ARG A 298 -6.01 -0.85 -2.94
C ARG A 298 -4.71 -1.62 -3.06
N LEU A 299 -3.62 -0.89 -3.27
CA LEU A 299 -2.27 -1.41 -3.41
C LEU A 299 -1.53 -1.27 -2.09
N TYR A 300 -0.82 -2.32 -1.70
CA TYR A 300 0.19 -2.30 -0.65
C TYR A 300 1.49 -2.88 -1.22
N ASN A 301 2.59 -2.13 -1.13
CA ASN A 301 3.90 -2.63 -1.51
C ASN A 301 4.60 -3.25 -0.30
N ALA A 302 4.58 -4.58 -0.21
CA ALA A 302 5.27 -5.39 0.79
C ALA A 302 6.65 -5.90 0.33
N SER A 303 7.10 -5.52 -0.86
CA SER A 303 8.41 -5.89 -1.40
C SER A 303 9.49 -4.85 -1.07
N GLN A 304 10.76 -5.15 -1.38
CA GLN A 304 11.87 -4.23 -1.21
C GLN A 304 12.07 -3.29 -2.40
N ASP A 305 11.50 -3.63 -3.56
CA ASP A 305 11.55 -2.78 -4.75
C ASP A 305 10.34 -1.86 -4.91
N ASP A 306 10.57 -0.73 -5.58
CA ASP A 306 9.51 0.14 -6.07
C ASP A 306 8.70 -0.58 -7.17
N HIS A 307 7.41 -0.28 -7.29
CA HIS A 307 6.59 -0.77 -8.41
C HIS A 307 5.91 0.39 -9.13
N SER A 308 5.72 0.22 -10.43
CA SER A 308 5.02 1.18 -11.29
C SER A 308 3.80 0.48 -11.89
N MET A 309 2.66 0.54 -11.21
CA MET A 309 1.48 -0.27 -11.52
C MET A 309 0.66 0.36 -12.65
N HIS A 310 0.59 -0.28 -13.80
CA HIS A 310 -0.05 0.23 -15.01
C HIS A 310 -1.32 -0.54 -15.38
N LEU A 311 -2.42 0.18 -15.58
CA LEU A 311 -3.67 -0.34 -16.11
C LEU A 311 -3.83 0.00 -17.59
N HIS A 312 -3.99 -1.02 -18.43
CA HIS A 312 -4.23 -0.80 -19.86
C HIS A 312 -5.67 -0.34 -20.12
N GLY A 313 -5.84 0.52 -21.13
CA GLY A 313 -7.14 0.82 -21.72
C GLY A 313 -8.13 1.60 -20.84
N GLN A 314 -7.71 2.02 -19.65
CA GLN A 314 -8.49 2.81 -18.70
C GLN A 314 -7.62 3.97 -18.20
N ASP A 315 -8.24 5.11 -17.89
CA ASP A 315 -7.62 6.13 -17.05
C ASP A 315 -7.98 5.83 -15.59
N GLU A 316 -6.98 5.88 -14.71
CA GLU A 316 -7.15 5.74 -13.27
C GLU A 316 -6.98 7.08 -12.56
N VAL A 317 -7.55 7.17 -11.36
CA VAL A 317 -7.43 8.32 -10.49
C VAL A 317 -6.90 7.85 -9.15
N LEU A 318 -5.74 8.35 -8.75
CA LEU A 318 -5.22 8.17 -7.40
C LEU A 318 -6.06 9.00 -6.41
N VAL A 319 -6.72 8.30 -5.48
CA VAL A 319 -7.64 8.92 -4.50
C VAL A 319 -7.08 8.91 -3.07
N SER A 320 -6.13 8.02 -2.77
CA SER A 320 -5.46 7.96 -1.47
C SER A 320 -4.03 7.50 -1.65
N LYS A 321 -3.10 8.10 -0.89
CA LYS A 321 -1.71 7.64 -0.78
C LYS A 321 -1.33 7.62 0.69
N ASN A 322 -0.84 6.49 1.18
CA ASN A 322 -0.47 6.26 2.58
C ASN A 322 -1.55 6.65 3.61
N GLY A 323 -2.80 6.23 3.36
CA GLY A 323 -3.93 6.51 4.26
C GLY A 323 -4.45 7.95 4.22
N HIS A 324 -3.87 8.81 3.36
CA HIS A 324 -4.27 10.20 3.21
C HIS A 324 -4.89 10.45 1.84
N ALA A 325 -6.02 11.16 1.83
CA ALA A 325 -6.68 11.58 0.60
C ALA A 325 -5.70 12.35 -0.29
N ASN A 326 -5.58 11.93 -1.55
CA ASN A 326 -4.72 12.58 -2.54
C ASN A 326 -5.61 13.35 -3.52
N SER A 327 -5.15 14.54 -3.93
CA SER A 327 -5.87 15.35 -4.90
C SER A 327 -5.71 14.73 -6.30
N SER A 328 -6.74 14.00 -6.73
CA SER A 328 -7.00 13.42 -8.05
C SER A 328 -5.98 13.75 -9.15
N VAL A 329 -4.87 13.03 -9.13
CA VAL A 329 -4.02 12.91 -10.29
C VAL A 329 -4.67 11.84 -11.17
N ARG A 330 -5.10 12.24 -12.37
CA ARG A 330 -5.45 11.28 -13.40
C ARG A 330 -4.16 10.78 -14.01
N GLU A 331 -3.98 9.48 -14.01
CA GLU A 331 -2.82 8.81 -14.56
C GLU A 331 -3.24 7.47 -15.18
N THR A 332 -2.27 6.77 -15.73
CA THR A 332 -2.43 5.39 -16.21
C THR A 332 -1.53 4.43 -15.44
N THR A 333 -0.65 4.99 -14.61
CA THR A 333 0.45 4.29 -13.97
C THR A 333 0.74 4.94 -12.63
N GLU A 334 0.59 4.19 -11.54
CA GLU A 334 0.89 4.64 -10.17
C GLU A 334 2.21 4.06 -9.67
N ASP A 335 3.11 4.93 -9.23
CA ASP A 335 4.39 4.56 -8.61
C ASP A 335 4.23 4.38 -7.09
N ILE A 336 4.57 3.19 -6.59
CA ILE A 336 4.42 2.78 -5.20
C ILE A 336 5.73 2.19 -4.66
N GLY A 337 6.36 2.90 -3.71
CA GLY A 337 7.58 2.43 -3.06
C GLY A 337 7.34 1.48 -1.87
N PRO A 338 8.37 0.78 -1.37
CA PRO A 338 8.27 -0.15 -0.25
C PRO A 338 7.55 0.43 0.97
N GLY A 339 6.65 -0.36 1.56
CA GLY A 339 5.85 0.02 2.73
C GLY A 339 4.71 1.01 2.44
N ASN A 340 4.57 1.52 1.22
CA ASN A 340 3.53 2.49 0.89
C ASN A 340 2.20 1.81 0.50
N PHE A 341 1.15 2.62 0.55
CA PHE A 341 -0.21 2.30 0.12
C PHE A 341 -0.65 3.28 -0.95
N SER A 342 -1.39 2.78 -1.95
CA SER A 342 -2.07 3.62 -2.93
C SER A 342 -3.48 3.08 -3.18
N GLU A 343 -4.47 3.96 -3.27
CA GLU A 343 -5.82 3.61 -3.69
C GLU A 343 -6.11 4.31 -5.00
N ILE A 344 -6.36 3.54 -6.05
CA ILE A 344 -6.74 4.02 -7.37
C ILE A 344 -8.20 3.67 -7.66
N ILE A 345 -8.88 4.54 -8.41
CA ILE A 345 -10.24 4.32 -8.90
C ILE A 345 -10.28 4.48 -10.41
N PHE A 346 -10.95 3.56 -11.10
CA PHE A 346 -11.30 3.71 -12.51
C PHE A 346 -12.77 3.37 -12.77
N ILE A 347 -13.31 3.88 -13.88
CA ILE A 347 -14.64 3.49 -14.38
C ILE A 347 -14.41 2.50 -15.51
N ALA A 348 -15.00 1.31 -15.43
CA ALA A 348 -14.87 0.27 -16.45
C ALA A 348 -15.71 0.60 -17.70
N ASP A 349 -15.35 1.64 -18.46
CA ASP A 349 -16.17 2.14 -19.58
C ASP A 349 -15.74 1.62 -20.96
N ASN A 350 -14.55 1.04 -21.04
CA ASN A 350 -13.93 0.49 -22.25
C ASN A 350 -13.87 -1.05 -22.22
N PRO A 351 -14.84 -1.78 -22.80
CA PRO A 351 -14.88 -3.24 -22.76
C PRO A 351 -13.71 -3.90 -23.50
N GLY A 352 -13.05 -4.86 -22.85
CA GLY A 352 -11.94 -5.62 -23.43
C GLY A 352 -11.23 -6.48 -22.38
N ASN A 353 -10.19 -7.19 -22.80
CA ASN A 353 -9.26 -7.84 -21.89
C ASN A 353 -8.07 -6.89 -21.69
N TRP A 354 -7.98 -6.29 -20.51
CA TRP A 354 -6.95 -5.32 -20.17
C TRP A 354 -6.00 -5.89 -19.13
N VAL A 355 -4.71 -5.65 -19.31
CA VAL A 355 -3.67 -6.11 -18.38
C VAL A 355 -3.46 -5.04 -17.32
N PHE A 356 -3.37 -5.47 -16.07
CA PHE A 356 -2.88 -4.66 -14.95
C PHE A 356 -1.56 -5.27 -14.48
N HIS A 357 -0.46 -4.52 -14.53
CA HIS A 357 0.88 -5.05 -14.26
C HIS A 357 1.88 -4.00 -13.79
N CYS A 358 2.94 -4.43 -13.11
CA CYS A 358 4.10 -3.58 -12.88
C CYS A 358 4.81 -3.29 -14.22
N HIS A 359 5.17 -2.03 -14.45
CA HIS A 359 5.74 -1.53 -15.69
C HIS A 359 7.28 -1.52 -15.66
N PHE A 360 7.89 -2.02 -14.58
CA PHE A 360 9.31 -2.35 -14.57
C PHE A 360 9.53 -3.69 -15.29
N PRO A 361 10.25 -3.72 -16.44
CA PRO A 361 10.32 -4.92 -17.27
C PRO A 361 10.86 -6.15 -16.53
N HIS A 362 11.82 -5.95 -15.63
CA HIS A 362 12.38 -7.01 -14.81
C HIS A 362 11.39 -7.59 -13.79
N HIS A 363 10.36 -6.85 -13.39
CA HIS A 363 9.29 -7.34 -12.50
C HIS A 363 8.27 -8.21 -13.24
N THR A 364 8.27 -8.16 -14.57
CA THR A 364 7.39 -8.97 -15.44
C THR A 364 8.07 -10.23 -15.96
N ALA A 365 9.29 -10.53 -15.49
CA ALA A 365 10.10 -11.63 -15.96
C ALA A 365 10.32 -12.67 -14.86
N ASN A 366 9.59 -13.79 -14.91
CA ASN A 366 9.93 -14.97 -14.11
C ASN A 366 11.23 -15.57 -14.67
N MET A 367 12.39 -15.22 -14.14
CA MET A 367 13.65 -15.76 -14.64
C MET A 367 13.95 -17.16 -14.10
N LYS A 368 14.60 -17.94 -14.95
CA LYS A 368 14.99 -19.32 -14.69
C LYS A 368 16.27 -19.35 -13.85
N THR A 369 16.20 -20.03 -12.72
CA THR A 369 17.21 -21.04 -12.41
C THR A 369 16.59 -22.40 -12.60
#